data_AF-A0A968Y6A5-F1
#
_entry.id   AF-A0A968Y6A5-F1
#
_cell.length_a   1.000
_cell.length_b   1.000
_cell.length_c   1.000
_cell.angle_alpha   90.00
_cell.angle_beta   90.00
_cell.angle_gamma   90.00
#
_symmetry.space_group_name_H-M   'P 1'
#
loop_
_entity.id
_entity.type
_entity.pdbx_description
1 polymer ?
#
loop_
_entity_poly.entity_id
_entity_poly.type
_entity_poly.pdbx_seq_one_letter_code
_entity_poly.pdbx_strand_id
1 'polypeptide(L)' 'EANVKISDKELYSDGLGAPGSGADTYEGMLKINTCAIASGLGGNCTPFPETATPNPQ' A
#
# COMPACT_ATOMS: atom_id res chain seq x y z
N GLU A 1 -9.71 -11.82 -21.92
CA GLU A 1 -8.88 -11.01 -21.00
C GLU A 1 -8.04 -10.05 -21.83
N ALA A 2 -7.80 -8.83 -21.35
CA ALA A 2 -6.84 -7.94 -22.02
C ALA A 2 -5.43 -8.53 -21.84
N ASN A 3 -4.58 -8.43 -22.85
CA ASN A 3 -3.19 -8.91 -22.81
C ASN A 3 -2.31 -7.98 -21.95
N VAL A 4 -2.65 -7.86 -20.67
CA VAL A 4 -2.00 -7.00 -19.69
C VAL A 4 -1.28 -7.84 -18.65
N LYS A 5 -0.09 -7.39 -18.24
CA LYS A 5 0.67 -8.05 -17.18
C LYS A 5 -0.04 -7.83 -15.84
N ILE A 6 -0.32 -8.91 -15.13
CA ILE A 6 -0.81 -8.86 -13.75
C ILE A 6 0.35 -8.50 -12.81
N SER A 7 0.09 -7.63 -11.84
CA SER A 7 1.05 -7.27 -10.79
C SER A 7 1.41 -8.51 -9.96
N ASP A 8 2.69 -8.67 -9.65
CA ASP A 8 3.18 -9.74 -8.76
C ASP A 8 2.78 -9.50 -7.29
N LYS A 9 2.38 -8.26 -6.95
CA LYS A 9 1.78 -7.92 -5.65
C LYS A 9 0.26 -7.96 -5.75
N GLU A 10 -0.35 -8.81 -4.92
CA GLU A 10 -1.78 -8.79 -4.63
C GLU A 10 -2.16 -7.56 -3.81
N LEU A 11 -3.41 -7.12 -3.98
CA LEU A 11 -4.00 -6.05 -3.19
C LEU A 11 -4.89 -6.64 -2.09
N TYR A 12 -4.87 -5.99 -0.93
CA TYR A 12 -5.81 -6.28 0.14
C TYR A 12 -7.15 -5.57 -0.16
N SER A 13 -8.23 -6.33 -0.28
CA SER A 13 -9.58 -5.81 -0.59
C SER A 13 -10.56 -6.06 0.55
N ASP A 14 -10.77 -7.33 0.89
CA ASP A 14 -11.88 -7.75 1.75
C ASP A 14 -11.53 -7.74 3.24
N GLY A 15 -10.27 -7.42 3.56
CA GLY A 15 -9.80 -7.36 4.94
C GLY A 15 -8.34 -6.98 5.08
N LEU A 16 -7.92 -6.87 6.34
CA LEU A 16 -6.52 -6.68 6.71
C LEU A 16 -5.72 -7.95 6.42
N GLY A 17 -4.40 -7.78 6.29
CA GLY A 17 -3.47 -8.88 6.22
C GLY A 17 -3.33 -9.61 7.57
N ALA A 18 -2.67 -10.77 7.53
CA ALA A 18 -2.36 -11.53 8.73
C ALA A 18 -1.49 -10.70 9.70
N PRO A 19 -1.55 -10.95 11.02
CA PRO A 19 -0.68 -10.29 12.00
C PRO A 19 0.80 -10.35 11.60
N GLY A 20 1.50 -9.21 11.64
CA GLY A 20 2.90 -9.11 11.24
C GLY A 20 3.17 -9.01 9.73
N SER A 21 2.13 -9.04 8.88
CA SER A 21 2.26 -8.88 7.42
C SER A 21 2.63 -7.47 6.97
N GLY A 22 2.55 -6.48 7.88
CA GLY A 22 2.61 -5.05 7.53
C GLY A 22 1.30 -4.52 6.94
N ALA A 23 0.31 -5.37 6.68
CA ALA A 23 -1.07 -5.02 6.32
C ALA A 23 -2.07 -5.35 7.44
N ASP A 24 -1.58 -5.69 8.63
CA ASP A 24 -2.36 -5.97 9.85
C ASP A 24 -2.95 -4.71 10.51
N THR A 25 -2.60 -3.54 9.98
CA THR A 25 -3.25 -2.26 10.28
C THR A 25 -3.84 -1.69 8.99
N TYR A 26 -4.90 -0.88 9.14
CA TYR A 26 -5.53 -0.23 7.99
C TYR A 26 -4.56 0.69 7.24
N GLU A 27 -3.74 1.45 7.97
CA GLU A 27 -2.70 2.30 7.37
C GLU A 27 -1.64 1.49 6.63
N GLY A 28 -1.16 0.40 7.23
CA GLY A 28 -0.19 -0.50 6.60
C GLY A 28 -0.74 -1.13 5.31
N MET A 29 -2.00 -1.57 5.36
CA MET A 29 -2.73 -2.09 4.20
C MET A 29 -2.82 -1.05 3.08
N LEU A 30 -3.22 0.18 3.39
CA LEU A 30 -3.29 1.26 2.39
C LEU A 30 -1.90 1.62 1.83
N LYS A 31 -0.87 1.72 2.69
CA LYS A 31 0.51 1.96 2.24
C LYS A 31 0.94 0.90 1.22
N ILE A 32 0.67 -0.39 1.50
CA ILE A 32 1.02 -1.50 0.60
C ILE A 32 0.26 -1.42 -0.73
N ASN A 33 -1.07 -1.24 -0.68
CA ASN A 33 -1.91 -1.15 -1.88
C ASN A 33 -1.50 0.05 -2.75
N THR A 34 -1.31 1.22 -2.16
CA THR A 34 -0.88 2.42 -2.88
C THR A 34 0.49 2.24 -3.52
N CYS A 35 1.46 1.64 -2.83
CA CYS A 35 2.76 1.34 -3.42
C CYS A 35 2.64 0.37 -4.60
N ALA A 36 1.86 -0.72 -4.45
CA ALA A 36 1.68 -1.72 -5.50
C ALA A 36 1.08 -1.10 -6.78
N ILE A 37 0.05 -0.27 -6.62
CA ILE A 37 -0.60 0.44 -7.73
C ILE A 37 0.37 1.43 -8.38
N ALA A 38 1.03 2.29 -7.58
CA ALA A 38 1.95 3.29 -8.10
C ALA A 38 3.09 2.65 -8.90
N SER A 39 3.71 1.59 -8.37
CA SER A 39 4.76 0.85 -9.07
C SER A 39 4.24 0.11 -10.30
N GLY A 40 3.04 -0.48 -10.23
CA GLY A 40 2.41 -1.15 -11.37
C GLY A 40 2.09 -0.20 -12.54
N LEU A 41 1.85 1.08 -12.25
CA LEU A 41 1.63 2.14 -13.24
C LEU A 41 2.93 2.83 -13.69
N GLY A 42 4.10 2.35 -13.25
CA GLY A 42 5.42 2.91 -13.63
C GLY A 42 5.90 4.08 -12.77
N GLY A 43 5.23 4.36 -11.65
CA GLY A 43 5.65 5.35 -10.66
C GLY A 43 6.54 4.78 -9.56
N ASN A 44 7.02 5.67 -8.68
CA ASN A 44 7.80 5.30 -7.50
C ASN A 44 6.93 5.37 -6.24
N CYS A 45 7.09 4.42 -5.32
CA CYS A 45 6.47 4.54 -4.02
C CYS A 45 7.36 5.35 -3.06
N THR A 46 6.84 6.47 -2.58
CA THR A 46 7.44 7.26 -1.49
C THR A 46 6.54 7.14 -0.27
N PRO A 47 6.90 6.32 0.73
CA PRO A 47 6.07 6.16 1.92
C PRO A 47 5.96 7.47 2.70
N PHE A 48 4.83 7.65 3.38
CA PHE A 48 4.61 8.81 4.24
C PHE A 48 5.65 8.82 5.38
N PRO A 49 6.20 9.99 5.73
CA PRO A 49 7.07 10.09 6.89
C PRO A 49 6.29 9.71 8.16
N GLU A 50 6.88 8.84 8.97
CA GLU A 50 6.29 8.32 10.23
C GLU A 50 6.05 9.43 11.28
N THR A 51 6.68 10.60 11.09
CA THR A 51 6.57 11.76 11.98
C THR A 51 5.95 12.94 11.25
N ALA A 52 4.64 12.91 11.04
CA ALA A 52 3.91 14.17 11.06
C ALA A 52 3.89 14.61 12.54
N THR A 53 4.82 15.47 12.96
CA THR A 53 4.69 16.15 14.25
C THR A 53 3.31 16.79 14.28
N PRO A 54 2.40 16.40 15.20
CA PRO A 54 1.11 17.08 15.29
C PRO A 54 1.42 18.55 15.58
N ASN A 55 1.07 19.40 14.62
CA ASN A 55 1.18 20.84 14.78
C ASN A 55 0.32 21.19 16.01
N PRO A 56 0.86 21.80 17.08
CA PRO A 56 0.02 22.25 18.18
C PRO A 56 -0.98 23.28 17.60
N GLN A 57 -2.25 22.88 17.57
CA GLN A 57 -3.37 23.74 17.21
C GLN A 57 -3.60 24.79 18.30
#